data_AF-A0A1Y2WJ39-F1
#
_entry.id   AF-A0A1Y2WJ39-F1
#
_cell.length_a   1.000
_cell.length_b   1.000
_cell.length_c   1.000
_cell.angle_alpha   90.00
_cell.angle_beta   90.00
_cell.angle_gamma   90.00
#
_symmetry.space_group_name_H-M   'P 1'
#
loop_
_entity.id
_entity.type
_entity.pdbx_description
1 polymer ?
#
loop_
_entity_poly.entity_id
_entity_poly.type
_entity_poly.pdbx_seq_one_letter_code
_entity_poly.pdbx_strand_id
1 'polypeptide(L)' 'MGDGIYIKDRGVILCTDSYIKEDVELLAKVLSIQFGLSCTLHQRKANQFRIYIIKGSIENLRKIVLPFLIPSMKYKIGL' A
#
# COMPACT_ATOMS: atom_id res chain seq x y z
N MET A 1 -9.07 8.42 4.86
CA MET A 1 -8.28 7.53 3.98
C MET A 1 -9.03 6.22 3.78
N GLY A 2 -9.21 5.80 2.53
CA GLY A 2 -10.05 4.66 2.13
C GLY A 2 -9.43 3.28 2.43
N ASP A 3 -8.67 2.75 1.48
CA ASP A 3 -8.43 1.30 1.34
C ASP A 3 -7.10 0.75 1.88
N GLY A 4 -6.37 1.57 2.65
CA GLY A 4 -5.09 1.19 3.28
C GLY A 4 -5.27 0.48 4.62
N ILE A 5 -4.58 -0.65 4.80
CA ILE A 5 -4.54 -1.45 6.04
C ILE A 5 -3.09 -1.64 6.47
N TYR A 6 -2.71 -1.13 7.64
CA TYR A 6 -1.44 -1.46 8.27
C TYR A 6 -1.53 -2.79 9.02
N ILE A 7 -0.59 -3.69 8.72
CA ILE A 7 -0.41 -4.93 9.46
C ILE A 7 0.82 -4.75 10.34
N LYS A 8 0.59 -4.79 11.65
CA LYS A 8 1.64 -4.72 12.67
C LYS A 8 2.78 -5.69 12.34
N ASP A 9 4.00 -5.15 12.35
CA ASP A 9 5.25 -5.86 12.06
C ASP A 9 5.44 -6.45 10.65
N ARG A 10 4.51 -6.22 9.70
CA ARG A 10 4.64 -6.77 8.34
C ARG A 10 4.73 -5.69 7.26
N GLY A 11 3.74 -4.82 7.15
CA GLY A 11 3.53 -4.09 5.90
C GLY A 11 2.26 -3.25 5.88
N VAL A 12 2.04 -2.58 4.75
CA VAL A 12 0.76 -1.93 4.43
C VAL A 12 0.15 -2.65 3.23
N ILE A 13 -1.13 -2.98 3.32
CA ILE A 13 -1.91 -3.52 2.20
C ILE A 13 -2.78 -2.41 1.63
N LEU A 14 -2.73 -2.25 0.31
CA LEU A 14 -3.73 -1.50 -0.45
C LEU A 14 -4.76 -2.48 -1.02
N CYS A 15 -6.03 -2.31 -0.66
CA CYS A 15 -7.11 -3.17 -1.15
C CYS A 15 -7.53 -2.74 -2.55
N THR A 16 -6.89 -3.31 -3.58
CA THR A 16 -7.18 -3.07 -5.00
C THR A 16 -8.07 -4.16 -5.61
N ASP A 17 -8.99 -4.72 -4.82
CA ASP A 17 -9.80 -5.88 -5.21
C ASP A 17 -10.79 -5.60 -6.36
N SER A 18 -11.03 -4.32 -6.68
CA SER A 18 -11.92 -3.88 -7.75
C SER A 18 -11.24 -3.73 -9.12
N TYR A 19 -9.91 -3.86 -9.18
CA TYR A 19 -9.13 -3.65 -10.41
C TYR A 19 -8.72 -4.99 -11.04
N ILE A 20 -8.51 -4.98 -12.36
CA ILE A 20 -7.91 -6.11 -13.07
C ILE A 20 -6.42 -6.23 -12.74
N LYS A 21 -5.86 -7.42 -12.96
CA LYS A 21 -4.48 -7.72 -12.58
C LYS A 21 -3.49 -6.75 -13.23
N GLU A 22 -3.70 -6.44 -14.50
CA GLU A 22 -2.84 -5.59 -15.32
C GLU A 22 -2.75 -4.17 -14.75
N ASP A 23 -3.88 -3.62 -14.30
CA ASP A 23 -3.95 -2.30 -13.67
C ASP A 23 -3.25 -2.30 -12.31
N VAL A 24 -3.41 -3.37 -11.53
CA VAL A 24 -2.72 -3.52 -10.24
C VAL A 24 -1.21 -3.64 -10.43
N GLU A 25 -0.76 -4.34 -11.48
CA GLU A 25 0.65 -4.44 -11.86
C GLU A 25 1.23 -3.09 -12.31
N LEU A 26 0.47 -2.32 -13.11
CA LEU A 26 0.86 -0.98 -13.51
C LEU A 26 0.96 -0.05 -12.29
N LEU A 27 -0.03 -0.09 -11.40
CA LEU A 27 -0.05 0.72 -10.19
C LEU A 27 1.12 0.39 -9.27
N ALA A 28 1.44 -0.91 -9.08
CA ALA A 28 2.60 -1.33 -8.31
C ALA A 28 3.92 -0.85 -8.93
N LYS A 29 4.06 -0.89 -10.26
CA LYS A 29 5.25 -0.35 -10.95
C LYS A 29 5.39 1.16 -10.76
N VAL A 30 4.30 1.91 -10.86
CA VAL A 30 4.31 3.36 -10.64
C VAL A 30 4.71 3.68 -9.20
N LEU A 31 4.17 2.95 -8.21
CA LEU A 31 4.55 3.11 -6.80
C LEU A 31 6.05 2.85 -6.57
N SER A 32 6.61 1.85 -7.26
CA SER A 32 8.02 1.54 -7.16
C SER A 32 8.93 2.56 -7.83
N ILE A 33 8.62 2.98 -9.05
CA ILE A 33 9.47 3.86 -9.86
C ILE A 33 9.36 5.32 -9.38
N GLN A 34 8.15 5.83 -9.15
CA GLN A 34 7.93 7.25 -8.83
C GLN A 34 8.16 7.57 -7.35
N PHE A 35 7.81 6.64 -6.46
CA PHE A 35 7.83 6.88 -5.01
C PHE A 35 8.89 6.06 -4.28
N GLY A 36 9.65 5.22 -4.99
CA GLY A 36 10.67 4.37 -4.38
C GLY A 36 10.08 3.35 -3.39
N LEU A 37 8.81 2.97 -3.58
CA LEU A 37 8.13 2.04 -2.68
C LEU A 37 8.36 0.60 -3.12
N SER A 38 8.86 -0.23 -2.20
CA SER A 38 8.98 -1.66 -2.45
C SER A 38 7.64 -2.33 -2.19
N CYS A 39 6.97 -2.72 -3.27
CA CYS A 39 5.67 -3.36 -3.24
C CYS A 39 5.63 -4.65 -4.06
N THR A 40 4.81 -5.60 -3.60
CA THR A 40 4.55 -6.88 -4.25
C THR A 40 3.05 -7.06 -4.48
N LEU A 41 2.67 -7.79 -5.53
CA LEU A 41 1.29 -8.21 -5.71
C LEU A 41 1.00 -9.43 -4.84
N HIS A 42 -0.11 -9.37 -4.12
CA HIS A 42 -0.63 -10.46 -3.31
C HIS A 42 -2.03 -10.82 -3.79
N GLN A 43 -2.23 -12.08 -4.18
CA GLN A 43 -3.53 -12.57 -4.58
C GLN A 43 -4.34 -12.95 -3.32
N ARG A 44 -5.50 -12.32 -3.11
CA ARG A 44 -6.39 -12.64 -1.98
C ARG A 44 -7.40 -13.73 -2.34
N LYS A 45 -8.02 -13.64 -3.52
CA LYS A 45 -8.98 -14.60 -4.06
C LYS A 45 -8.75 -14.74 -5.58
N ALA A 46 -9.47 -15.67 -6.22
CA ALA A 46 -9.53 -15.73 -7.68
C ALA A 46 -9.88 -14.35 -8.24
N ASN A 47 -9.04 -13.83 -9.13
CA ASN A 47 -9.15 -12.50 -9.76
C ASN A 47 -9.17 -11.30 -8.80
N GLN A 48 -8.73 -11.44 -7.56
CA GLN A 48 -8.61 -10.31 -6.61
C GLN A 48 -7.16 -10.13 -6.18
N PHE A 49 -6.57 -9.02 -6.62
CA PHE A 49 -5.18 -8.68 -6.37
C PHE A 49 -5.08 -7.47 -5.45
N ARG A 50 -4.10 -7.51 -4.56
CA ARG A 50 -3.80 -6.46 -3.59
C ARG A 50 -2.35 -6.08 -3.70
N ILE A 51 -2.04 -4.81 -3.43
CA ILE A 51 -0.67 -4.34 -3.37
C ILE A 51 -0.20 -4.44 -1.91
N TYR A 52 0.86 -5.20 -1.68
CA TYR A 52 1.51 -5.31 -0.40
C TYR A 52 2.80 -4.50 -0.39
N ILE A 53 2.87 -3.50 0.47
CA ILE A 53 4.06 -2.66 0.68
C ILE A 53 4.83 -3.26 1.84
N ILE A 54 6.08 -3.64 1.59
CA ILE A 54 6.92 -4.33 2.58
C ILE A 54 7.30 -3.41 3.75
N LYS A 55 7.56 -3.99 4.93
CA LYS A 55 8.00 -3.26 6.15
C LYS A 55 9.10 -2.24 5.87
N GLY A 56 10.13 -2.64 5.11
CA GLY A 56 11.30 -1.80 4.83
C GLY A 56 10.96 -0.51 4.08
N SER A 57 9.80 -0.45 3.42
CA SER A 57 9.35 0.72 2.65
C SER A 57 8.30 1.57 3.37
N ILE A 58 7.85 1.16 4.56
CA ILE A 58 6.84 1.89 5.34
C ILE A 58 7.36 3.27 5.75
N GLU A 59 8.63 3.41 6.12
CA GLU A 59 9.19 4.71 6.50
C GLU A 59 9.15 5.70 5.33
N ASN A 60 9.43 5.25 4.11
CA ASN A 60 9.30 6.06 2.92
C ASN A 60 7.84 6.44 2.66
N LEU A 61 6.93 5.48 2.78
CA LEU A 61 5.49 5.74 2.67
C LEU A 61 5.04 6.79 3.69
N ARG A 62 5.44 6.66 4.95
CA ARG A 62 5.11 7.60 6.04
C ARG A 62 5.59 9.01 5.69
N LYS A 63 6.83 9.19 5.24
CA LYS A 63 7.36 10.50 4.83
C LYS A 63 6.49 11.18 3.77
N ILE A 64 5.96 10.41 2.82
CA ILE A 64 5.11 10.92 1.73
C ILE A 64 3.71 11.25 2.23
N VAL A 65 3.08 10.36 3.01
CA VAL A 65 1.65 10.48 3.35
C VAL A 65 1.37 11.27 4.62
N LEU A 66 2.30 11.29 5.59
CA LEU A 66 2.15 11.95 6.89
C LEU A 66 1.71 13.42 6.81
N PRO A 67 2.24 14.28 5.91
CA PRO A 67 1.79 15.68 5.82
C PRO A 67 0.34 15.83 5.37
N PHE A 68 -0.23 14.82 4.70
CA PHE A 68 -1.60 14.83 4.21
C PHE A 68 -2.56 14.04 5.11
N LEU A 69 -2.06 13.50 6.23
CA LEU A 69 -2.78 12.55 7.07
C LEU A 69 -3.40 13.26 8.28
N ILE A 70 -4.72 13.18 8.39
CA ILE A 70 -5.45 13.70 9.56
C ILE A 70 -5.04 12.88 10.81
N PRO A 71 -4.86 13.50 11.99
CA PRO A 71 -4.42 12.81 13.21
C PRO A 71 -5.21 11.53 13.53
N SER A 72 -6.53 11.54 13.35
CA SER A 72 -7.43 10.41 13.60
C SER A 72 -7.19 9.20 12.68
N MET A 73 -6.38 9.34 11.62
CA MET A 73 -6.05 8.28 10.66
C MET A 73 -4.62 7.74 10.83
N LYS A 74 -3.80 8.29 11.74
CA LYS A 74 -2.39 7.89 11.93
C LYS A 74 -2.24 6.40 12.29
N TYR A 75 -3.21 5.82 12.98
CA TYR A 75 -3.23 4.40 13.30
C TYR A 75 -3.16 3.50 12.05
N LYS A 76 -3.67 3.97 10.89
CA LYS A 76 -3.64 3.22 9.61
C LYS A 76 -2.24 3.10 9.00
N ILE A 77 -1.25 3.81 9.53
CA ILE A 77 0.16 3.72 9.15
C ILE A 77 1.04 3.28 10.33
N GLY A 78 0.44 2.81 11.42
CA GLY A 78 1.14 2.35 12.63
C GLY A 78 1.76 3.47 13.47
N LEU A 79 1.09 4.63 13.53
CA LEU A 79 1.42 5.79 14.37
C LEU A 79 0.26 6.15 15.31
#